data_AF-A0A8S1EN28-F1
#
_entry.id   AF-A0A8S1EN28-F1
#
_cell.length_a   1.000
_cell.length_b   1.000
_cell.length_c   1.000
_cell.angle_alpha   90.00
_cell.angle_beta   90.00
_cell.angle_gamma   90.00
#
_symmetry.space_group_name_H-M   'P 1'
#
loop_
_entity.id
_entity.type
_entity.pdbx_description
1 polymer ?
#
loop_
_entity_poly.entity_id
_entity_poly.type
_entity_poly.pdbx_seq_one_letter_code
_entity_poly.pdbx_strand_id
1 'polypeptide(L)'
;MPSVPRIPSTTPWLEILTDFGFPNKPFILESSATDEWPARKNWVLGDGSPNLQYFIDNYGDAIVPILDGDCYEKVVLRDYLQNLDKNPQKYLKDWHFQNDFGAADYKLHPFFARDFVNYENFAKESNPFGDDYRFVYFGFKGSWTKFHSDVVSSHSWSANVCGEKLWLMLEPGKENLFKAATDSGFVEDLREHEDRWEEAGLMKFVQHAGEIVFVPTNWYHQVHNLTDAISINHNWMNCTNIEIVGEFLRRRERDVRNELSDCAAMFDKDEFEQKVELVLFADARLNRSRFRDLLQLLLRNRKSPNFRCPVHKKDLRSCRESEECLKRIRSICTCTNSFCKKCLEFVMKQLSEHELQEIFQRASGSMERGPLDVEPEVFTYYGKIFDKCLRGNSESPISEESSHLSPATKETMIAILRGGRKIEEKPVKWNVNIVVGNKYVLKSLRPVVTMDIPNGTKVEKLEFDLDTFSQFRMQLAKAVMNTFHNQE
;
A
#
# COMPACT_ATOMS: atom_id res chain seq x y z
N MET A 1 27.14 -5.90 -13.49
CA MET A 1 25.83 -5.77 -12.82
C MET A 1 24.77 -6.45 -13.69
N PRO A 2 23.77 -7.11 -13.11
CA PRO A 2 22.60 -7.58 -13.85
C PRO A 2 21.89 -6.40 -14.54
N SER A 3 21.21 -6.67 -15.65
CA SER A 3 20.51 -5.65 -16.44
C SER A 3 19.08 -6.05 -16.71
N VAL A 4 18.15 -5.09 -16.67
CA VAL A 4 16.77 -5.30 -17.11
C VAL A 4 16.76 -5.39 -18.66
N PRO A 5 16.20 -6.46 -19.24
CA PRO A 5 16.21 -6.64 -20.70
C PRO A 5 15.27 -5.67 -21.40
N ARG A 6 15.69 -5.19 -22.58
CA ARG A 6 14.86 -4.45 -23.52
C ARG A 6 14.21 -5.41 -24.50
N ILE A 7 12.90 -5.30 -24.68
CA ILE A 7 12.06 -6.19 -25.47
C ILE A 7 11.47 -5.37 -26.63
N PRO A 8 11.67 -5.80 -27.88
CA PRO A 8 11.03 -5.18 -29.02
C PRO A 8 9.50 -5.21 -28.92
N SER A 9 8.84 -4.14 -29.37
CA SER A 9 7.36 -4.11 -29.45
C SER A 9 6.79 -5.13 -30.46
N THR A 10 7.65 -5.71 -31.30
CA THR A 10 7.32 -6.79 -32.24
C THR A 10 7.37 -8.18 -31.58
N THR A 11 7.82 -8.28 -30.32
CA THR A 11 7.78 -9.55 -29.58
C THR A 11 6.32 -9.93 -29.29
N PRO A 12 5.89 -11.17 -29.58
CA PRO A 12 4.54 -11.62 -29.25
C PRO A 12 4.23 -11.44 -27.76
N TRP A 13 3.07 -10.85 -27.44
CA TRP A 13 2.75 -10.53 -26.04
C TRP A 13 2.64 -11.78 -25.14
N LEU A 14 2.33 -12.94 -25.73
CA LEU A 14 2.30 -14.23 -25.03
C LEU A 14 3.69 -14.73 -24.63
N GLU A 15 4.71 -14.39 -25.41
CA GLU A 15 6.11 -14.65 -25.05
C GLU A 15 6.51 -13.76 -23.87
N ILE A 16 6.16 -12.48 -23.93
CA ILE A 16 6.38 -11.54 -22.81
C ILE A 16 5.69 -12.04 -21.53
N LEU A 17 4.45 -12.53 -21.65
CA LEU A 17 3.72 -13.12 -20.54
C LEU A 17 4.45 -14.32 -19.93
N THR A 18 4.91 -15.27 -20.76
CA THR A 18 5.55 -16.49 -20.25
C THR A 18 6.93 -16.24 -19.68
N ASP A 19 7.66 -15.28 -20.23
CA ASP A 19 9.09 -15.10 -19.95
C ASP A 19 9.31 -14.06 -18.83
N PHE A 20 8.34 -13.17 -18.63
CA PHE A 20 8.42 -12.08 -17.66
C PHE A 20 7.22 -12.02 -16.71
N GLY A 21 5.99 -12.07 -17.25
CA GLY A 21 4.78 -11.95 -16.43
C GLY A 21 4.61 -13.07 -15.41
N PHE A 22 4.64 -14.33 -15.86
CA PHE A 22 4.52 -15.49 -14.97
C PHE A 22 5.69 -15.67 -13.98
N PRO A 23 6.96 -15.51 -14.38
CA PRO A 23 8.08 -15.63 -13.44
C PRO A 23 8.34 -14.36 -12.62
N ASN A 24 7.49 -13.33 -12.72
CA ASN A 24 7.62 -12.07 -11.98
C ASN A 24 8.96 -11.34 -12.22
N LYS A 25 9.36 -11.18 -13.49
CA LYS A 25 10.64 -10.55 -13.89
C LYS A 25 10.43 -9.21 -14.61
N PRO A 26 11.26 -8.20 -14.35
CA PRO A 26 11.13 -6.89 -14.97
C PRO A 26 11.59 -6.95 -16.42
N PHE A 27 11.07 -6.04 -17.23
CA PHE A 27 11.56 -5.77 -18.59
C PHE A 27 11.27 -4.32 -18.98
N ILE A 28 11.91 -3.88 -20.06
CA ILE A 28 11.66 -2.60 -20.70
C ILE A 28 11.09 -2.88 -22.09
N LEU A 29 9.88 -2.43 -22.38
CA LEU A 29 9.35 -2.44 -23.74
C LEU A 29 9.94 -1.24 -24.50
N GLU A 30 10.48 -1.49 -25.69
CA GLU A 30 11.12 -0.47 -26.51
C GLU A 30 10.17 0.65 -26.93
N SER A 31 10.74 1.81 -27.30
CA SER A 31 10.00 3.04 -27.59
C SER A 31 8.92 2.89 -28.65
N SER A 32 9.11 1.99 -29.61
CA SER A 32 8.16 1.71 -30.69
C SER A 32 6.77 1.27 -30.21
N ALA A 33 6.65 0.81 -28.96
CA ALA A 33 5.35 0.49 -28.36
C ALA A 33 4.44 1.70 -28.12
N THR A 34 5.01 2.91 -28.10
CA THR A 34 4.28 4.16 -27.80
C THR A 34 4.24 5.15 -28.97
N ASP A 35 4.84 4.85 -30.12
CA ASP A 35 4.98 5.79 -31.25
C ASP A 35 3.64 6.39 -31.72
N GLU A 36 2.56 5.61 -31.63
CA GLU A 36 1.23 6.04 -32.08
C GLU A 36 0.42 6.79 -31.00
N TRP A 37 0.93 6.91 -29.77
CA TRP A 37 0.20 7.54 -28.67
C TRP A 37 -0.02 9.04 -28.92
N PRO A 38 -1.24 9.57 -28.75
CA PRO A 38 -1.46 11.01 -28.80
C PRO A 38 -0.62 11.80 -27.80
N ALA A 39 -0.35 11.26 -26.60
CA ALA A 39 0.55 11.87 -25.62
C ALA A 39 1.95 12.13 -26.21
N ARG A 40 2.48 11.20 -27.03
CA ARG A 40 3.79 11.33 -27.68
C ARG A 40 3.85 12.45 -28.71
N LYS A 41 2.71 12.88 -29.23
CA LYS A 41 2.58 13.94 -30.24
C LYS A 41 2.23 15.29 -29.62
N ASN A 42 1.37 15.27 -28.62
CA ASN A 42 0.75 16.47 -28.07
C ASN A 42 1.49 17.00 -26.83
N TRP A 43 1.96 16.09 -25.96
CA TRP A 43 2.59 16.46 -24.69
C TRP A 43 4.08 16.77 -24.81
N VAL A 44 4.65 16.64 -26.01
CA VAL A 44 6.09 16.75 -26.28
C VAL A 44 6.33 17.72 -27.43
N LEU A 45 7.33 18.59 -27.27
CA LEU A 45 7.79 19.51 -28.31
C LEU A 45 8.77 18.82 -29.27
N GLY A 46 9.08 19.46 -30.40
CA GLY A 46 10.00 18.91 -31.41
C GLY A 46 11.44 18.70 -30.91
N ASP A 47 11.83 19.36 -29.82
CA ASP A 47 13.14 19.17 -29.16
C ASP A 47 13.12 18.06 -28.09
N GLY A 48 11.99 17.37 -27.89
CA GLY A 48 11.80 16.32 -26.89
C GLY A 48 11.44 16.81 -25.50
N SER A 49 11.31 18.12 -25.27
CA SER A 49 10.91 18.68 -23.99
C SER A 49 9.38 18.66 -23.79
N PRO A 50 8.87 18.76 -22.54
CA PRO A 50 7.44 18.88 -22.28
C PRO A 50 6.76 20.06 -22.98
N ASN A 51 5.60 19.82 -23.61
CA ASN A 51 4.77 20.86 -24.22
C ASN A 51 3.86 21.52 -23.17
N LEU A 52 4.43 22.42 -22.37
CA LEU A 52 3.71 23.11 -21.29
C LEU A 52 2.45 23.84 -21.76
N GLN A 53 2.52 24.48 -22.93
CA GLN A 53 1.40 25.25 -23.47
C GLN A 53 0.20 24.34 -23.78
N TYR A 54 0.44 23.14 -24.32
CA TYR A 54 -0.63 22.18 -24.55
C TYR A 54 -1.33 21.78 -23.25
N PHE A 55 -0.57 21.54 -22.17
CA PHE A 55 -1.17 21.25 -20.87
C PHE A 55 -2.00 22.41 -20.32
N ILE A 56 -1.52 23.65 -20.47
CA ILE A 56 -2.26 24.85 -20.05
C ILE A 56 -3.56 24.99 -20.85
N ASP A 57 -3.50 24.83 -22.16
CA ASP A 57 -4.64 25.06 -23.05
C ASP A 57 -5.73 23.99 -22.91
N ASN A 58 -5.35 22.73 -22.63
CA ASN A 58 -6.28 21.60 -22.62
C ASN A 58 -6.67 21.14 -21.21
N TYR A 59 -5.79 21.32 -20.23
CA TYR A 59 -5.95 20.80 -18.86
C TYR A 59 -5.68 21.85 -17.79
N GLY A 60 -5.48 23.12 -18.14
CA GLY A 60 -4.99 24.16 -17.23
C GLY A 60 -5.87 24.40 -16.00
N ASP A 61 -7.16 24.11 -16.08
CA ASP A 61 -8.11 24.30 -14.98
C ASP A 61 -8.17 23.08 -14.02
N ALA A 62 -7.41 22.02 -14.31
CA ALA A 62 -7.33 20.84 -13.45
C ALA A 62 -6.70 21.17 -12.10
N ILE A 63 -7.22 20.55 -11.03
CA ILE A 63 -6.59 20.59 -9.70
C ILE A 63 -5.61 19.43 -9.61
N VAL A 64 -4.32 19.74 -9.56
CA VAL A 64 -3.25 18.74 -9.61
C VAL A 64 -2.50 18.62 -8.28
N PRO A 65 -2.06 17.40 -7.91
CA PRO A 65 -1.23 17.17 -6.74
C PRO A 65 0.24 17.52 -7.02
N ILE A 66 0.81 18.39 -6.20
CA ILE A 66 2.25 18.68 -6.16
C ILE A 66 2.82 18.07 -4.89
N LEU A 67 3.80 17.18 -5.05
CA LEU A 67 4.61 16.70 -3.95
C LEU A 67 5.67 17.76 -3.64
N ASP A 68 5.77 18.19 -2.38
CA ASP A 68 6.80 19.08 -1.84
C ASP A 68 7.42 18.42 -0.60
N GLY A 69 8.60 17.83 -0.78
CA GLY A 69 9.19 16.94 0.22
C GLY A 69 8.28 15.72 0.44
N ASP A 70 7.66 15.63 1.62
CA ASP A 70 6.71 14.55 1.98
C ASP A 70 5.23 15.04 2.01
N CYS A 71 4.98 16.29 1.62
CA CYS A 71 3.66 16.90 1.67
C CYS A 71 3.03 17.01 0.28
N TYR A 72 1.70 16.83 0.20
CA TYR A 72 0.95 17.06 -1.03
C TYR A 72 0.16 18.36 -0.94
N GLU A 73 0.37 19.23 -1.92
CA GLU A 73 -0.44 20.42 -2.15
C GLU A 73 -1.35 20.21 -3.36
N LYS A 74 -2.55 20.80 -3.34
CA LYS A 74 -3.46 20.81 -4.48
C LYS A 74 -3.48 22.21 -5.08
N VAL A 75 -3.10 22.33 -6.35
CA VAL A 75 -2.98 23.61 -7.06
C VAL A 75 -3.69 23.54 -8.41
N VAL A 76 -4.01 24.69 -9.00
CA VAL A 76 -4.49 24.77 -10.38
C VAL A 76 -3.30 24.56 -11.32
N LEU A 77 -3.44 23.65 -12.30
CA LEU A 77 -2.34 23.27 -13.19
C LEU A 77 -1.75 24.48 -13.94
N ARG A 78 -2.60 25.37 -14.44
CA ARG A 78 -2.19 26.59 -15.14
C ARG A 78 -1.27 27.45 -14.27
N ASP A 79 -1.66 27.71 -13.03
CA ASP A 79 -0.90 28.55 -12.12
C ASP A 79 0.45 27.92 -11.79
N TYR A 80 0.48 26.60 -11.60
CA TYR A 80 1.71 25.84 -11.40
C TYR A 80 2.64 25.92 -12.62
N LEU A 81 2.14 25.63 -13.82
CA LEU A 81 2.94 25.63 -15.05
C LEU A 81 3.40 27.02 -15.49
N GLN A 82 2.69 28.08 -15.15
CA GLN A 82 3.11 29.46 -15.42
C GLN A 82 4.12 29.99 -14.42
N ASN A 83 4.12 29.49 -13.18
CA ASN A 83 5.02 29.90 -12.10
C ASN A 83 5.94 28.75 -11.67
N LEU A 84 6.49 28.02 -12.64
CA LEU A 84 7.29 26.83 -12.38
C LEU A 84 8.50 27.12 -11.49
N ASP A 85 8.44 26.61 -10.26
CA ASP A 85 9.60 26.39 -9.43
C ASP A 85 10.22 25.04 -9.81
N LYS A 86 11.36 25.08 -10.53
CA LYS A 86 12.12 23.87 -10.89
C LYS A 86 12.92 23.28 -9.73
N ASN A 87 12.46 23.48 -8.49
CA ASN A 87 13.00 22.83 -7.32
C ASN A 87 12.83 21.29 -7.46
N PRO A 88 13.92 20.51 -7.44
CA PRO A 88 13.87 19.05 -7.53
C PRO A 88 12.99 18.36 -6.47
N GLN A 89 12.77 19.01 -5.32
CA GLN A 89 11.91 18.46 -4.26
C GLN A 89 10.42 18.71 -4.50
N LYS A 90 10.07 19.52 -5.51
CA LYS A 90 8.71 19.89 -5.84
C LYS A 90 8.31 19.45 -7.24
N TYR A 91 7.40 18.50 -7.35
CA TYR A 91 6.91 18.08 -8.67
C TYR A 91 5.50 17.52 -8.65
N LEU A 92 4.83 17.55 -9.80
CA LEU A 92 3.49 16.99 -9.95
C LEU A 92 3.59 15.47 -9.89
N LYS A 93 3.03 14.90 -8.82
CA LYS A 93 3.09 13.47 -8.51
C LYS A 93 1.72 12.94 -8.15
N ASP A 94 1.38 11.79 -8.74
CA ASP A 94 0.16 11.01 -8.49
C ASP A 94 -1.10 11.72 -9.00
N TRP A 95 -0.99 12.42 -10.13
CA TRP A 95 -2.16 13.03 -10.76
C TRP A 95 -3.01 11.96 -11.43
N HIS A 96 -4.21 11.75 -10.91
CA HIS A 96 -5.24 10.85 -11.44
C HIS A 96 -5.87 11.40 -12.74
N PHE A 97 -5.05 11.72 -13.73
CA PHE A 97 -5.42 12.38 -14.98
C PHE A 97 -6.61 11.69 -15.69
N GLN A 98 -6.61 10.36 -15.71
CA GLN A 98 -7.59 9.57 -16.43
C GLN A 98 -8.99 9.63 -15.80
N ASN A 99 -9.11 9.97 -14.52
CA ASN A 99 -10.39 10.22 -13.89
C ASN A 99 -11.03 11.51 -14.43
N ASP A 100 -10.21 12.51 -14.71
CA ASP A 100 -10.66 13.85 -15.12
C ASP A 100 -10.86 13.92 -16.64
N PHE A 101 -9.99 13.27 -17.42
CA PHE A 101 -9.90 13.43 -18.87
C PHE A 101 -10.05 12.12 -19.68
N GLY A 102 -10.16 10.97 -19.01
CA GLY A 102 -10.21 9.66 -19.67
C GLY A 102 -8.84 9.16 -20.17
N ALA A 103 -8.83 8.11 -20.97
CA ALA A 103 -7.61 7.41 -21.42
C ALA A 103 -7.34 7.52 -22.92
N ALA A 104 -7.77 8.63 -23.56
CA ALA A 104 -7.62 8.81 -25.01
C ALA A 104 -6.17 9.07 -25.45
N ASP A 105 -5.30 9.50 -24.52
CA ASP A 105 -3.93 9.92 -24.82
C ASP A 105 -2.93 8.76 -25.05
N TYR A 106 -3.34 7.52 -24.82
CA TYR A 106 -2.49 6.34 -24.98
C TYR A 106 -3.30 5.08 -25.25
N LYS A 107 -2.61 4.02 -25.67
CA LYS A 107 -3.20 2.70 -25.90
C LYS A 107 -2.37 1.63 -25.21
N LEU A 108 -3.02 0.78 -24.43
CA LEU A 108 -2.35 -0.30 -23.71
C LEU A 108 -1.83 -1.38 -24.68
N HIS A 109 -0.57 -1.76 -24.49
CA HIS A 109 -0.03 -2.99 -25.06
C HIS A 109 -0.80 -4.19 -24.46
N PRO A 110 -1.12 -5.25 -25.23
CA PRO A 110 -1.84 -6.43 -24.76
C PRO A 110 -1.36 -7.03 -23.45
N PHE A 111 -0.05 -7.00 -23.19
CA PHE A 111 0.53 -7.45 -21.93
C PHE A 111 -0.03 -6.69 -20.71
N PHE A 112 -0.19 -5.37 -20.79
CA PHE A 112 -0.67 -4.50 -19.70
C PHE A 112 -2.21 -4.43 -19.58
N ALA A 113 -2.94 -5.21 -20.38
CA ALA A 113 -4.39 -5.23 -20.32
C ALA A 113 -4.91 -6.06 -19.13
N ARG A 114 -6.24 -6.13 -18.97
CA ARG A 114 -6.91 -6.83 -17.85
C ARG A 114 -6.44 -6.36 -16.49
N ASP A 115 -6.42 -5.05 -16.36
CA ASP A 115 -6.26 -4.40 -15.10
C ASP A 115 -7.48 -4.63 -14.22
N PHE A 116 -7.31 -5.39 -13.15
CA PHE A 116 -8.37 -5.65 -12.16
C PHE A 116 -8.57 -4.46 -11.23
N VAL A 117 -7.55 -3.62 -11.04
CA VAL A 117 -7.62 -2.41 -10.19
C VAL A 117 -8.33 -1.28 -10.94
N ASN A 118 -7.93 -1.08 -12.20
CA ASN A 118 -8.40 0.03 -13.03
C ASN A 118 -9.51 -0.36 -14.02
N TYR A 119 -10.11 -1.54 -13.83
CA TYR A 119 -10.96 -2.21 -14.81
C TYR A 119 -12.02 -1.27 -15.43
N GLU A 120 -11.79 -0.92 -16.70
CA GLU A 120 -12.53 0.13 -17.42
C GLU A 120 -14.02 -0.17 -17.65
N ASN A 121 -14.47 -1.42 -17.41
CA ASN A 121 -15.89 -1.78 -17.54
C ASN A 121 -16.65 -1.78 -16.21
N PHE A 122 -16.02 -1.41 -15.09
CA PHE A 122 -16.73 -1.15 -13.83
C PHE A 122 -17.10 0.33 -13.75
N ALA A 123 -18.29 0.63 -13.23
CA ALA A 123 -18.62 1.99 -12.85
C ALA A 123 -17.67 2.42 -11.71
N LYS A 124 -17.25 3.69 -11.67
CA LYS A 124 -16.30 4.20 -10.67
C LYS A 124 -16.76 3.90 -9.23
N GLU A 125 -18.06 4.02 -8.99
CA GLU A 125 -18.72 3.77 -7.70
C GLU A 125 -18.70 2.29 -7.29
N SER A 126 -18.49 1.38 -8.26
CA SER A 126 -18.38 -0.06 -8.03
C SER A 126 -16.93 -0.56 -7.94
N ASN A 127 -15.93 0.32 -8.06
CA ASN A 127 -14.53 -0.05 -7.91
C ASN A 127 -14.20 -0.30 -6.42
N PRO A 128 -13.80 -1.53 -6.02
CA PRO A 128 -13.46 -1.84 -4.63
C PRO A 128 -12.28 -1.02 -4.08
N PHE A 129 -11.42 -0.51 -4.96
CA PHE A 129 -10.30 0.34 -4.56
C PHE A 129 -10.72 1.78 -4.27
N GLY A 130 -11.93 2.19 -4.69
CA GLY A 130 -12.50 3.51 -4.45
C GLY A 130 -11.99 4.62 -5.37
N ASP A 131 -10.89 4.38 -6.08
CA ASP A 131 -10.36 5.27 -7.11
C ASP A 131 -9.51 4.48 -8.13
N ASP A 132 -9.05 5.15 -9.18
CA ASP A 132 -8.06 4.57 -10.08
C ASP A 132 -6.63 4.64 -9.51
N TYR A 133 -5.78 3.75 -10.00
CA TYR A 133 -4.37 3.66 -9.71
C TYR A 133 -3.60 3.90 -11.01
N ARG A 134 -3.94 5.01 -11.66
CA ARG A 134 -3.33 5.49 -12.90
C ARG A 134 -2.92 6.92 -12.66
N PHE A 135 -1.67 7.21 -12.97
CA PHE A 135 -1.02 8.43 -12.56
C PHE A 135 -0.27 9.04 -13.74
N VAL A 136 -0.36 10.35 -13.85
CA VAL A 136 0.60 11.15 -14.60
C VAL A 136 1.61 11.72 -13.61
N TYR A 137 2.88 11.57 -13.95
CA TYR A 137 3.98 12.23 -13.26
C TYR A 137 4.59 13.27 -14.18
N PHE A 138 4.80 14.47 -13.65
CA PHE A 138 5.55 15.53 -14.31
C PHE A 138 6.64 16.00 -13.35
N GLY A 139 7.86 15.50 -13.60
CA GLY A 139 9.05 15.80 -12.82
C GLY A 139 10.05 16.64 -13.58
N PHE A 140 10.66 17.62 -12.91
CA PHE A 140 11.80 18.36 -13.45
C PHE A 140 13.12 17.63 -13.21
N LYS A 141 14.15 17.99 -13.98
CA LYS A 141 15.50 17.46 -13.80
C LYS A 141 15.93 17.52 -12.32
N GLY A 142 16.37 16.38 -11.80
CA GLY A 142 16.82 16.21 -10.42
C GLY A 142 15.72 15.74 -9.45
N SER A 143 14.44 15.86 -9.81
CA SER A 143 13.37 15.28 -9.01
C SER A 143 13.42 13.76 -9.01
N TRP A 144 12.93 13.15 -7.93
CA TRP A 144 13.10 11.73 -7.70
C TRP A 144 12.03 11.16 -6.77
N THR A 145 11.88 9.84 -6.79
CA THR A 145 11.01 9.09 -5.88
C THR A 145 11.85 8.18 -5.00
N LYS A 146 11.61 8.24 -3.68
CA LYS A 146 12.29 7.46 -2.64
C LYS A 146 12.27 5.96 -2.93
N PHE A 147 13.23 5.23 -2.38
CA PHE A 147 13.28 3.77 -2.47
C PHE A 147 12.02 3.12 -1.86
N HIS A 148 11.28 2.35 -2.68
CA HIS A 148 10.02 1.71 -2.26
C HIS A 148 9.69 0.51 -3.13
N SER A 149 8.69 -0.28 -2.71
CA SER A 149 7.93 -1.17 -3.58
C SER A 149 6.51 -0.64 -3.74
N ASP A 150 5.85 -0.97 -4.84
CA ASP A 150 4.48 -0.57 -5.09
C ASP A 150 3.48 -1.07 -4.04
N VAL A 151 2.48 -0.24 -3.76
CA VAL A 151 1.44 -0.52 -2.77
C VAL A 151 0.63 -1.78 -3.10
N VAL A 152 0.12 -2.44 -2.07
CA VAL A 152 -0.74 -3.63 -2.18
C VAL A 152 -0.08 -4.82 -2.89
N SER A 153 1.25 -4.84 -3.03
CA SER A 153 1.96 -5.82 -3.85
C SER A 153 1.42 -5.89 -5.30
N SER A 154 0.96 -4.76 -5.85
CA SER A 154 0.57 -4.68 -7.24
C SER A 154 1.78 -4.84 -8.17
N HIS A 155 1.53 -5.17 -9.43
CA HIS A 155 2.49 -4.82 -10.49
C HIS A 155 2.41 -3.32 -10.72
N SER A 156 3.39 -2.78 -11.43
CA SER A 156 3.32 -1.45 -12.01
C SER A 156 3.94 -1.43 -13.39
N TRP A 157 3.56 -0.43 -14.18
CA TRP A 157 4.31 -0.07 -15.37
C TRP A 157 4.41 1.45 -15.50
N SER A 158 5.52 1.91 -16.05
CA SER A 158 5.80 3.33 -16.29
C SER A 158 6.18 3.55 -17.74
N ALA A 159 5.33 4.20 -18.51
CA ALA A 159 5.62 4.65 -19.86
C ALA A 159 6.16 6.07 -19.81
N ASN A 160 7.44 6.24 -20.17
CA ASN A 160 8.07 7.56 -20.16
C ASN A 160 7.70 8.30 -21.46
N VAL A 161 6.86 9.32 -21.40
CA VAL A 161 6.39 10.04 -22.59
C VAL A 161 7.51 10.90 -23.17
N CYS A 162 8.25 11.60 -22.31
CA CYS A 162 9.42 12.39 -22.67
C CYS A 162 10.47 12.42 -21.55
N GLY A 163 11.69 12.86 -21.89
CA GLY A 163 12.81 12.94 -20.97
C GLY A 163 13.49 11.60 -20.68
N GLU A 164 14.32 11.57 -19.64
CA GLU A 164 15.09 10.41 -19.23
C GLU A 164 14.99 10.15 -17.72
N LYS A 165 14.88 8.87 -17.35
CA LYS A 165 14.77 8.44 -15.95
C LYS A 165 15.82 7.42 -15.60
N LEU A 166 16.60 7.65 -14.55
CA LEU A 166 17.50 6.66 -13.98
C LEU A 166 16.73 5.79 -12.98
N TRP A 167 16.77 4.48 -13.20
CA TRP A 167 16.19 3.48 -12.34
C TRP A 167 17.29 2.72 -11.59
N LEU A 168 17.05 2.52 -10.30
CA LEU A 168 17.77 1.59 -9.44
C LEU A 168 16.74 0.57 -8.96
N MET A 169 16.95 -0.71 -9.24
CA MET A 169 15.95 -1.77 -9.03
C MET A 169 16.57 -3.00 -8.39
N LEU A 170 15.85 -3.60 -7.45
CA LEU A 170 16.26 -4.75 -6.66
C LEU A 170 15.19 -5.84 -6.70
N GLU A 171 15.67 -7.08 -6.84
CA GLU A 171 14.83 -8.28 -6.72
C GLU A 171 14.26 -8.39 -5.31
N PRO A 172 13.01 -8.87 -5.13
CA PRO A 172 12.43 -9.10 -3.82
C PRO A 172 13.35 -9.90 -2.88
N GLY A 173 13.51 -9.43 -1.65
CA GLY A 173 14.41 -9.95 -0.63
C GLY A 173 15.76 -9.25 -0.56
N LYS A 174 16.22 -8.58 -1.63
CA LYS A 174 17.51 -7.87 -1.66
C LYS A 174 17.47 -6.51 -0.98
N GLU A 175 16.28 -5.91 -0.84
CA GLU A 175 16.05 -4.69 -0.08
C GLU A 175 16.47 -4.79 1.39
N ASN A 176 16.57 -6.00 1.95
CA ASN A 176 16.97 -6.22 3.34
C ASN A 176 18.37 -5.67 3.68
N LEU A 177 19.27 -5.54 2.69
CA LEU A 177 20.59 -4.91 2.84
C LEU A 177 20.53 -3.39 3.07
N PHE A 178 19.37 -2.80 2.81
CA PHE A 178 19.10 -1.37 2.90
C PHE A 178 18.09 -1.04 3.99
N LYS A 179 17.91 -1.92 5.00
CA LYS A 179 17.11 -1.59 6.18
C LYS A 179 17.71 -0.41 6.94
N ALA A 180 16.85 0.50 7.38
CA ALA A 180 17.23 1.68 8.15
C ALA A 180 16.11 2.08 9.12
N ALA A 181 16.45 2.87 10.12
CA ALA A 181 15.48 3.43 11.08
C ALA A 181 14.79 4.67 10.50
N THR A 182 14.06 4.48 9.40
CA THR A 182 13.24 5.49 8.71
C THR A 182 11.77 5.07 8.77
N ASP A 183 10.85 5.97 8.38
CA ASP A 183 9.42 5.68 8.34
C ASP A 183 9.06 4.51 7.40
N SER A 184 9.81 4.33 6.33
CA SER A 184 9.63 3.20 5.40
C SER A 184 10.31 1.90 5.87
N GLY A 185 11.17 1.98 6.89
CA GLY A 185 12.04 0.88 7.33
C GLY A 185 13.26 0.63 6.44
N PHE A 186 13.48 1.46 5.42
CA PHE A 186 14.60 1.35 4.47
C PHE A 186 15.27 2.71 4.23
N VAL A 187 16.51 2.70 3.74
CA VAL A 187 17.20 3.93 3.30
C VAL A 187 16.33 4.65 2.26
N GLU A 188 16.32 5.99 2.30
CA GLU A 188 15.50 6.76 1.35
C GLU A 188 16.16 6.86 -0.03
N ASP A 189 17.48 7.07 -0.07
CA ASP A 189 18.27 7.22 -1.30
C ASP A 189 19.38 6.15 -1.42
N LEU A 190 19.19 5.21 -2.35
CA LEU A 190 20.20 4.18 -2.65
C LEU A 190 21.55 4.72 -3.15
N ARG A 191 21.61 5.95 -3.67
CA ARG A 191 22.85 6.57 -4.17
C ARG A 191 23.85 6.90 -3.07
N GLU A 192 23.38 7.00 -1.83
CA GLU A 192 24.24 7.23 -0.67
C GLU A 192 24.91 5.93 -0.18
N HIS A 193 24.55 4.79 -0.79
CA HIS A 193 24.95 3.44 -0.38
C HIS A 193 25.51 2.63 -1.56
N GLU A 194 26.29 3.26 -2.44
CA GLU A 194 26.90 2.60 -3.61
C GLU A 194 27.80 1.41 -3.24
N ASP A 195 28.37 1.43 -2.02
CA ASP A 195 29.17 0.36 -1.45
C ASP A 195 28.43 -0.99 -1.35
N ARG A 196 27.09 -0.96 -1.29
CA ARG A 196 26.24 -2.17 -1.16
C ARG A 196 25.66 -2.67 -2.47
N TRP A 197 25.84 -1.93 -3.58
CA TRP A 197 25.15 -2.22 -4.84
C TRP A 197 25.53 -3.56 -5.46
N GLU A 198 26.82 -3.92 -5.40
CA GLU A 198 27.32 -5.18 -5.96
C GLU A 198 26.77 -6.39 -5.19
N GLU A 199 26.82 -6.36 -3.86
CA GLU A 199 26.27 -7.42 -2.99
C GLU A 199 24.75 -7.57 -3.17
N ALA A 200 24.05 -6.44 -3.29
CA ALA A 200 22.60 -6.44 -3.50
C ALA A 200 22.19 -6.93 -4.90
N GLY A 201 23.13 -7.01 -5.86
CA GLY A 201 22.82 -7.31 -7.25
C GLY A 201 21.97 -6.23 -7.90
N LEU A 202 22.22 -4.97 -7.55
CA LEU A 202 21.42 -3.83 -8.01
C LEU A 202 21.43 -3.70 -9.54
N MET A 203 20.24 -3.55 -10.12
CA MET A 203 20.07 -3.24 -11.54
C MET A 203 19.93 -1.74 -11.72
N LYS A 204 20.88 -1.15 -12.46
CA LYS A 204 20.91 0.28 -12.79
C LYS A 204 20.73 0.48 -14.29
N PHE A 205 19.74 1.27 -14.69
CA PHE A 205 19.49 1.57 -16.10
C PHE A 205 18.82 2.92 -16.31
N VAL A 206 19.02 3.51 -17.49
CA VAL A 206 18.27 4.70 -17.93
C VAL A 206 17.10 4.24 -18.79
N GLN A 207 15.91 4.76 -18.49
CA GLN A 207 14.72 4.68 -19.31
C GLN A 207 14.65 5.94 -20.18
N HIS A 208 14.60 5.75 -21.49
CA HIS A 208 14.50 6.83 -22.47
C HIS A 208 13.05 7.13 -22.84
N ALA A 209 12.84 8.20 -23.60
CA ALA A 209 11.53 8.59 -24.08
C ALA A 209 10.87 7.48 -24.93
N GLY A 210 9.71 7.01 -24.48
CA GLY A 210 8.81 6.06 -25.14
C GLY A 210 8.92 4.65 -24.62
N GLU A 211 9.98 4.36 -23.88
CA GLU A 211 10.16 3.06 -23.26
C GLU A 211 9.13 2.87 -22.15
N ILE A 212 8.64 1.64 -21.99
CA ILE A 212 7.74 1.25 -20.90
C ILE A 212 8.48 0.29 -19.98
N VAL A 213 8.71 0.68 -18.72
CA VAL A 213 9.29 -0.20 -17.70
C VAL A 213 8.16 -0.99 -17.06
N PHE A 214 8.25 -2.32 -17.07
CA PHE A 214 7.42 -3.19 -16.25
C PHE A 214 8.11 -3.44 -14.91
N VAL A 215 7.42 -3.10 -13.82
CA VAL A 215 7.84 -3.31 -12.44
C VAL A 215 6.98 -4.44 -11.86
N PRO A 216 7.53 -5.66 -11.69
CA PRO A 216 6.76 -6.76 -11.16
C PRO A 216 6.48 -6.58 -9.65
N THR A 217 5.51 -7.34 -9.14
CA THR A 217 5.11 -7.34 -7.73
C THR A 217 6.33 -7.47 -6.80
N ASN A 218 6.40 -6.57 -5.81
CA ASN A 218 7.41 -6.49 -4.74
C ASN A 218 8.85 -6.18 -5.21
N TRP A 219 9.05 -5.78 -6.46
CA TRP A 219 10.34 -5.27 -6.90
C TRP A 219 10.57 -3.87 -6.34
N TYR A 220 11.56 -3.78 -5.45
CA TYR A 220 11.93 -2.51 -4.84
C TYR A 220 12.71 -1.65 -5.83
N HIS A 221 12.38 -0.38 -5.90
CA HIS A 221 12.95 0.51 -6.89
C HIS A 221 13.00 1.97 -6.44
N GLN A 222 13.85 2.73 -7.11
CA GLN A 222 14.06 4.16 -6.93
C GLN A 222 14.24 4.80 -8.31
N VAL A 223 13.63 5.96 -8.54
CA VAL A 223 13.59 6.62 -9.86
C VAL A 223 14.02 8.07 -9.76
N HIS A 224 14.89 8.49 -10.67
CA HIS A 224 15.44 9.85 -10.74
C HIS A 224 15.23 10.43 -12.13
N ASN A 225 14.63 11.62 -12.23
CA ASN A 225 14.47 12.31 -13.50
C ASN A 225 15.80 12.99 -13.89
N LEU A 226 16.47 12.48 -14.92
CA LEU A 226 17.75 13.03 -15.42
C LEU A 226 17.55 14.29 -16.27
N THR A 227 16.36 14.43 -16.84
CA THR A 227 15.86 15.61 -17.55
C THR A 227 14.44 15.91 -17.09
N ASP A 228 13.86 17.01 -17.56
CA ASP A 228 12.42 17.23 -17.42
C ASP A 228 11.68 16.07 -18.11
N ALA A 229 10.75 15.44 -17.40
CA ALA A 229 10.15 14.18 -17.82
C ALA A 229 8.65 14.12 -17.46
N ILE A 230 7.87 13.58 -18.40
CA ILE A 230 6.47 13.23 -18.20
C ILE A 230 6.34 11.72 -18.36
N SER A 231 5.64 11.05 -17.44
CA SER A 231 5.30 9.64 -17.59
C SER A 231 3.86 9.33 -17.23
N ILE A 232 3.35 8.27 -17.85
CA ILE A 232 2.07 7.64 -17.51
C ILE A 232 2.40 6.35 -16.78
N ASN A 233 1.81 6.18 -15.60
CA ASN A 233 2.10 5.09 -14.69
C ASN A 233 0.80 4.42 -14.27
N HIS A 234 0.77 3.10 -14.18
CA HIS A 234 -0.34 2.37 -13.59
C HIS A 234 0.17 1.39 -12.56
N ASN A 235 -0.48 1.32 -11.40
CA ASN A 235 -0.46 0.10 -10.60
C ASN A 235 -1.53 -0.83 -11.16
N TRP A 236 -1.18 -2.11 -11.23
CA TRP A 236 -1.89 -3.08 -12.06
C TRP A 236 -1.99 -4.43 -11.35
N MET A 237 -3.18 -5.01 -11.33
CA MET A 237 -3.38 -6.40 -10.89
C MET A 237 -4.02 -7.21 -12.00
N ASN A 238 -3.61 -8.47 -12.14
CA ASN A 238 -4.14 -9.39 -13.13
C ASN A 238 -4.04 -10.84 -12.61
N CYS A 239 -4.23 -11.80 -13.51
CA CYS A 239 -4.13 -13.22 -13.17
C CYS A 239 -2.75 -13.66 -12.64
N THR A 240 -1.68 -12.95 -12.98
CA THR A 240 -0.31 -13.32 -12.67
C THR A 240 0.05 -13.01 -11.22
N ASN A 241 -0.50 -11.94 -10.62
CA ASN A 241 -0.15 -11.50 -9.26
C ASN A 241 -1.30 -11.52 -8.24
N ILE A 242 -2.56 -11.75 -8.63
CA ILE A 242 -3.70 -11.69 -7.69
C ILE A 242 -3.54 -12.61 -6.46
N GLU A 243 -2.90 -13.77 -6.62
CA GLU A 243 -2.58 -14.67 -5.50
C GLU A 243 -1.55 -14.07 -4.55
N ILE A 244 -0.55 -13.36 -5.08
CA ILE A 244 0.50 -12.69 -4.30
C ILE A 244 -0.12 -11.56 -3.48
N VAL A 245 -1.01 -10.77 -4.09
CA VAL A 245 -1.79 -9.72 -3.42
C VAL A 245 -2.62 -10.30 -2.26
N GLY A 246 -3.30 -11.42 -2.49
CA GLY A 246 -4.09 -12.10 -1.44
C GLY A 246 -3.24 -12.66 -0.30
N GLU A 247 -2.04 -13.16 -0.57
CA GLU A 247 -1.08 -13.58 0.47
C GLU A 247 -0.51 -12.39 1.24
N PHE A 248 -0.15 -11.29 0.55
CA PHE A 248 0.27 -10.04 1.17
C PHE A 248 -0.80 -9.54 2.15
N LEU A 249 -2.05 -9.46 1.71
CA LEU A 249 -3.15 -8.97 2.53
C LEU A 249 -3.37 -9.84 3.78
N ARG A 250 -3.26 -11.18 3.65
CA ARG A 250 -3.35 -12.10 4.80
C ARG A 250 -2.21 -11.92 5.80
N ARG A 251 -0.99 -11.62 5.32
CA ARG A 251 0.14 -11.32 6.21
C ARG A 251 -0.10 -10.02 6.96
N ARG A 252 -0.49 -8.95 6.25
CA ARG A 252 -0.80 -7.66 6.88
C ARG A 252 -1.97 -7.73 7.84
N GLU A 253 -3.02 -8.49 7.53
CA GLU A 253 -4.15 -8.70 8.46
C GLU A 253 -3.68 -9.36 9.76
N ARG A 254 -2.79 -10.34 9.69
CA ARG A 254 -2.19 -10.98 10.86
C ARG A 254 -1.36 -9.98 11.67
N ASP A 255 -0.54 -9.17 11.01
CA ASP A 255 0.26 -8.14 11.67
C ASP A 255 -0.66 -7.15 12.41
N VAL A 256 -1.68 -6.62 11.73
CA VAL A 256 -2.69 -5.73 12.33
C VAL A 256 -3.39 -6.37 13.53
N ARG A 257 -3.77 -7.64 13.44
CA ARG A 257 -4.39 -8.36 14.56
C ARG A 257 -3.45 -8.53 15.75
N ASN A 258 -2.17 -8.78 15.49
CA ASN A 258 -1.15 -8.88 16.53
C ASN A 258 -0.94 -7.54 17.21
N GLU A 259 -0.87 -6.44 16.45
CA GLU A 259 -0.75 -5.09 16.99
C GLU A 259 -1.97 -4.67 17.82
N LEU A 260 -3.17 -5.12 17.44
CA LEU A 260 -4.41 -4.86 18.17
C LEU A 260 -4.70 -5.88 19.29
N SER A 261 -3.82 -6.83 19.54
CA SER A 261 -4.11 -7.96 20.44
C SER A 261 -4.27 -7.54 21.91
N ASP A 262 -3.56 -6.50 22.34
CA ASP A 262 -3.57 -5.94 23.69
C ASP A 262 -4.93 -5.31 24.07
N CYS A 263 -5.66 -4.81 23.08
CA CYS A 263 -6.94 -4.14 23.23
C CYS A 263 -8.13 -4.99 22.76
N ALA A 264 -7.89 -6.21 22.25
CA ALA A 264 -8.94 -7.09 21.73
C ALA A 264 -10.07 -7.36 22.74
N ALA A 265 -9.76 -7.41 24.03
CA ALA A 265 -10.75 -7.62 25.10
C ALA A 265 -11.68 -6.42 25.37
N MET A 266 -11.36 -5.25 24.80
CA MET A 266 -12.16 -4.02 24.93
C MET A 266 -13.29 -3.92 23.91
N PHE A 267 -13.26 -4.77 22.89
CA PHE A 267 -14.20 -4.80 21.78
C PHE A 267 -15.03 -6.08 21.83
N ASP A 268 -16.27 -6.02 21.37
CA ASP A 268 -16.94 -7.26 20.97
C ASP A 268 -16.29 -7.82 19.69
N LYS A 269 -16.68 -9.05 19.32
CA LYS A 269 -16.07 -9.74 18.19
C LYS A 269 -16.26 -8.98 16.88
N ASP A 270 -17.44 -8.42 16.63
CA ASP A 270 -17.74 -7.75 15.37
C ASP A 270 -17.08 -6.37 15.30
N GLU A 271 -17.03 -5.66 16.43
CA GLU A 271 -16.31 -4.40 16.55
C GLU A 271 -14.80 -4.60 16.33
N PHE A 272 -14.21 -5.65 16.92
CA PHE A 272 -12.80 -5.96 16.70
C PHE A 272 -12.49 -6.23 15.22
N GLU A 273 -13.35 -7.01 14.54
CA GLU A 273 -13.20 -7.26 13.10
C GLU A 273 -13.30 -5.97 12.26
N GLN A 274 -14.18 -5.04 12.64
CA GLN A 274 -14.28 -3.74 11.98
C GLN A 274 -13.01 -2.90 12.19
N LYS A 275 -12.42 -2.92 13.40
CA LYS A 275 -11.13 -2.25 13.66
C LYS A 275 -10.01 -2.84 12.83
N VAL A 276 -9.94 -4.17 12.73
CA VAL A 276 -8.96 -4.86 11.87
C VAL A 276 -9.12 -4.42 10.41
N GLU A 277 -10.35 -4.43 9.85
CA GLU A 277 -10.58 -4.00 8.45
C GLU A 277 -10.23 -2.52 8.22
N LEU A 278 -10.46 -1.66 9.22
CA LEU A 278 -10.12 -0.24 9.15
C LEU A 278 -8.61 -0.01 9.14
N VAL A 279 -7.89 -0.61 10.10
CA VAL A 279 -6.43 -0.47 10.22
C VAL A 279 -5.74 -1.15 9.03
N LEU A 280 -6.21 -2.32 8.61
CA LEU A 280 -5.70 -3.00 7.42
C LEU A 280 -5.88 -2.14 6.15
N PHE A 281 -7.02 -1.47 5.99
CA PHE A 281 -7.21 -0.56 4.86
C PHE A 281 -6.27 0.65 4.92
N ALA A 282 -6.06 1.22 6.10
CA ALA A 282 -5.18 2.37 6.29
C ALA A 282 -3.72 2.01 5.96
N ASP A 283 -3.28 0.83 6.40
CA ASP A 283 -1.93 0.30 6.21
C ASP A 283 -1.69 -0.17 4.77
N ALA A 284 -2.54 -1.08 4.28
CA ALA A 284 -2.31 -1.79 3.03
C ALA A 284 -3.00 -1.15 1.82
N ARG A 285 -3.82 -0.10 1.99
CA ARG A 285 -4.71 0.51 0.97
C ARG A 285 -5.71 -0.46 0.33
N LEU A 286 -5.83 -1.65 0.89
CA LEU A 286 -6.79 -2.69 0.57
C LEU A 286 -7.12 -3.41 1.87
N ASN A 287 -8.36 -3.83 2.04
CA ASN A 287 -8.76 -4.67 3.14
C ASN A 287 -9.48 -5.92 2.64
N ARG A 288 -9.74 -6.84 3.55
CA ARG A 288 -10.30 -8.14 3.24
C ARG A 288 -11.66 -8.00 2.57
N SER A 289 -12.50 -7.09 3.04
CA SER A 289 -13.82 -6.84 2.45
C SER A 289 -13.74 -6.35 1.00
N ARG A 290 -12.92 -5.33 0.71
CA ARG A 290 -12.73 -4.82 -0.66
C ARG A 290 -12.07 -5.84 -1.59
N PHE A 291 -11.13 -6.64 -1.08
CA PHE A 291 -10.53 -7.71 -1.86
C PHE A 291 -11.56 -8.79 -2.22
N ARG A 292 -12.48 -9.14 -1.30
CA ARG A 292 -13.61 -10.03 -1.61
C ARG A 292 -14.54 -9.44 -2.66
N ASP A 293 -14.87 -8.16 -2.58
CA ASP A 293 -15.72 -7.49 -3.56
C ASP A 293 -15.09 -7.55 -4.96
N LEU A 294 -13.77 -7.32 -5.06
CA LEU A 294 -13.02 -7.49 -6.30
C LEU A 294 -13.16 -8.91 -6.87
N LEU A 295 -12.88 -9.93 -6.05
CA LEU A 295 -12.97 -11.32 -6.47
C LEU A 295 -14.40 -11.69 -6.89
N GLN A 296 -15.42 -11.17 -6.21
CA GLN A 296 -16.82 -11.39 -6.56
C GLN A 296 -17.19 -10.74 -7.90
N LEU A 297 -16.72 -9.52 -8.16
CA LEU A 297 -16.88 -8.86 -9.46
C LEU A 297 -16.20 -9.67 -10.59
N LEU A 298 -14.99 -10.17 -10.35
CA LEU A 298 -14.29 -11.02 -11.30
C LEU A 298 -15.03 -12.35 -11.56
N LEU A 299 -15.61 -12.96 -10.53
CA LEU A 299 -16.43 -14.18 -10.65
C LEU A 299 -17.69 -13.92 -11.48
N ARG A 300 -18.45 -12.85 -11.18
CA ARG A 300 -19.68 -12.48 -11.92
C ARG A 300 -19.42 -12.24 -13.40
N ASN A 301 -18.25 -11.71 -13.75
CA ASN A 301 -17.89 -11.41 -15.13
C ASN A 301 -17.39 -12.62 -15.95
N ARG A 302 -17.19 -13.80 -15.33
CA ARG A 302 -16.72 -15.01 -16.03
C ARG A 302 -17.90 -15.89 -16.45
N LYS A 303 -18.25 -15.87 -17.75
CA LYS A 303 -19.37 -16.64 -18.34
C LYS A 303 -19.02 -18.05 -18.90
N SER A 304 -17.92 -18.70 -18.47
CA SER A 304 -17.47 -20.06 -18.91
C SER A 304 -16.96 -20.21 -20.38
N PRO A 305 -16.19 -21.27 -20.75
CA PRO A 305 -15.40 -22.19 -19.92
C PRO A 305 -13.94 -21.72 -19.77
N ASN A 306 -13.37 -22.03 -18.61
CA ASN A 306 -11.97 -21.76 -18.23
C ASN A 306 -10.97 -22.33 -19.24
N PHE A 307 -9.75 -21.78 -19.28
CA PHE A 307 -8.65 -22.36 -20.04
C PHE A 307 -8.46 -23.79 -19.53
N ARG A 308 -8.49 -24.75 -20.45
CA ARG A 308 -8.18 -26.15 -20.14
C ARG A 308 -6.84 -26.46 -20.76
N CYS A 309 -5.81 -26.41 -19.94
CA CYS A 309 -4.54 -27.02 -20.27
C CYS A 309 -4.76 -28.53 -20.48
N PRO A 310 -4.27 -29.12 -21.58
CA PRO A 310 -4.38 -30.57 -21.79
C PRO A 310 -3.55 -31.37 -20.77
N VAL A 311 -2.55 -30.75 -20.14
CA VAL A 311 -1.69 -31.37 -19.12
C VAL A 311 -2.25 -31.14 -17.72
N HIS A 312 -2.35 -29.88 -17.29
CA HIS A 312 -2.76 -29.50 -15.92
C HIS A 312 -4.25 -29.12 -15.79
N LYS A 313 -5.06 -29.36 -16.83
CA LYS A 313 -6.50 -29.06 -16.84
C LYS A 313 -6.78 -27.60 -16.49
N LYS A 314 -7.37 -27.32 -15.33
CA LYS A 314 -7.78 -25.98 -14.91
C LYS A 314 -6.74 -25.25 -14.06
N ASP A 315 -5.65 -25.91 -13.70
CA ASP A 315 -4.64 -25.35 -12.82
C ASP A 315 -3.63 -24.54 -13.64
N LEU A 316 -3.89 -23.24 -13.75
CA LEU A 316 -3.04 -22.33 -14.48
C LEU A 316 -1.74 -22.08 -13.72
N ARG A 317 -1.74 -22.23 -12.39
CA ARG A 317 -0.55 -22.10 -11.55
C ARG A 317 0.47 -23.17 -11.90
N SER A 318 0.08 -24.44 -11.95
CA SER A 318 0.94 -25.53 -12.42
C SER A 318 1.39 -25.37 -13.88
N CYS A 319 0.58 -24.70 -14.72
CA CYS A 319 0.99 -24.38 -16.09
C CYS A 319 2.15 -23.37 -16.16
N ARG A 320 2.26 -22.45 -15.20
CA ARG A 320 3.32 -21.42 -15.18
C ARG A 320 4.71 -22.02 -14.93
N GLU A 321 4.75 -23.15 -14.24
CA GLU A 321 5.99 -23.85 -13.88
C GLU A 321 6.36 -24.94 -14.91
N SER A 322 5.48 -25.24 -15.87
CA SER A 322 5.68 -26.30 -16.86
C SER A 322 6.15 -25.76 -18.19
N GLU A 323 7.40 -26.06 -18.55
CA GLU A 323 7.99 -25.64 -19.84
C GLU A 323 7.19 -26.11 -21.06
N GLU A 324 6.56 -27.28 -20.98
CA GLU A 324 5.66 -27.77 -22.04
C GLU A 324 4.42 -26.88 -22.17
N CYS A 325 3.85 -26.45 -21.05
CA CYS A 325 2.69 -25.56 -21.02
C CYS A 325 3.04 -24.15 -21.50
N LEU A 326 4.20 -23.62 -21.10
CA LEU A 326 4.70 -22.32 -21.58
C LEU A 326 4.85 -22.32 -23.10
N LYS A 327 5.47 -23.36 -23.69
CA LYS A 327 5.57 -23.53 -25.15
C LYS A 327 4.20 -23.56 -25.83
N ARG A 328 3.23 -24.27 -25.25
CA ARG A 328 1.85 -24.30 -25.77
C ARG A 328 1.19 -22.92 -25.69
N ILE A 329 1.37 -22.18 -24.60
CA ILE A 329 0.83 -20.82 -24.44
C ILE A 329 1.41 -19.88 -25.50
N ARG A 330 2.74 -19.88 -25.70
CA ARG A 330 3.40 -19.11 -26.76
C ARG A 330 2.84 -19.42 -28.16
N SER A 331 2.42 -20.66 -28.40
CA SER A 331 1.85 -21.10 -29.69
C SER A 331 0.40 -20.66 -29.97
N ILE A 332 -0.31 -20.07 -29.00
CA ILE A 332 -1.73 -19.70 -29.15
C ILE A 332 -1.93 -18.58 -30.20
N CYS A 333 -1.10 -17.55 -30.15
CA CYS A 333 -1.01 -16.48 -31.14
C CYS A 333 0.40 -15.87 -31.16
N THR A 334 0.77 -15.27 -32.28
CA THR A 334 1.96 -14.43 -32.45
C THR A 334 1.61 -12.93 -32.43
N CYS A 335 0.47 -12.58 -31.84
CA CYS A 335 -0.04 -11.23 -31.76
C CYS A 335 0.91 -10.37 -30.90
N THR A 336 1.15 -9.11 -31.30
CA THR A 336 2.07 -8.20 -30.61
C THR A 336 1.28 -7.09 -29.91
N ASN A 337 0.82 -6.09 -30.67
CA ASN A 337 0.26 -4.82 -30.18
C ASN A 337 -1.28 -4.77 -30.13
N SER A 338 -1.97 -5.86 -30.48
CA SER A 338 -3.43 -5.93 -30.40
C SER A 338 -3.93 -7.33 -30.10
N PHE A 339 -5.11 -7.43 -29.52
CA PHE A 339 -5.75 -8.71 -29.29
C PHE A 339 -6.56 -9.17 -30.51
N CYS A 340 -6.21 -10.34 -31.04
CA CYS A 340 -7.13 -11.10 -31.88
C CYS A 340 -8.13 -11.89 -31.03
N LYS A 341 -9.13 -12.52 -31.68
CA LYS A 341 -10.13 -13.37 -31.01
C LYS A 341 -9.50 -14.45 -30.10
N LYS A 342 -8.47 -15.15 -30.56
CA LYS A 342 -7.79 -16.19 -29.76
C LYS A 342 -7.12 -15.61 -28.51
N CYS A 343 -6.49 -14.45 -28.62
CA CYS A 343 -5.87 -13.79 -27.47
C CYS A 343 -6.92 -13.32 -26.47
N LEU A 344 -7.99 -12.69 -26.94
CA LEU A 344 -9.12 -12.31 -26.08
C LEU A 344 -9.67 -13.53 -25.34
N GLU A 345 -9.89 -14.64 -26.04
CA GLU A 345 -10.37 -15.88 -25.43
C GLU A 345 -9.39 -16.43 -24.39
N PHE A 346 -8.08 -16.46 -24.68
CA PHE A 346 -7.09 -16.95 -23.74
C PHE A 346 -6.99 -16.07 -22.49
N VAL A 347 -6.81 -14.76 -22.67
CA VAL A 347 -6.70 -13.79 -21.58
C VAL A 347 -7.92 -13.83 -20.68
N MET A 348 -9.11 -13.92 -21.28
CA MET A 348 -10.38 -13.96 -20.57
C MET A 348 -10.57 -15.25 -19.74
N LYS A 349 -9.71 -16.23 -19.97
CA LYS A 349 -9.72 -17.55 -19.34
C LYS A 349 -8.56 -17.77 -18.37
N GLN A 350 -7.71 -16.77 -18.09
CA GLN A 350 -6.47 -16.90 -17.30
C GLN A 350 -6.64 -17.12 -15.78
N LEU A 351 -7.85 -17.38 -15.29
CA LEU A 351 -8.12 -17.95 -13.97
C LEU A 351 -9.41 -18.77 -14.09
N SER A 352 -9.45 -19.94 -13.50
CA SER A 352 -10.66 -20.72 -13.42
C SER A 352 -11.59 -20.16 -12.33
N GLU A 353 -12.90 -20.36 -12.51
CA GLU A 353 -13.87 -20.09 -11.44
C GLU A 353 -13.49 -20.77 -10.12
N HIS A 354 -12.93 -21.99 -10.21
CA HIS A 354 -12.44 -22.74 -9.07
C HIS A 354 -11.25 -22.06 -8.38
N GLU A 355 -10.22 -21.64 -9.14
CA GLU A 355 -9.07 -20.89 -8.59
C GLU A 355 -9.52 -19.59 -7.92
N LEU A 356 -10.43 -18.83 -8.55
CA LEU A 356 -10.97 -17.62 -7.94
C LEU A 356 -11.79 -17.92 -6.68
N GLN A 357 -12.57 -19.00 -6.65
CA GLN A 357 -13.27 -19.44 -5.46
C GLN A 357 -12.30 -19.85 -4.35
N GLU A 358 -11.20 -20.54 -4.65
CA GLU A 358 -10.17 -20.86 -3.65
C GLU A 358 -9.53 -19.60 -3.06
N ILE A 359 -9.16 -18.63 -3.92
CA ILE A 359 -8.62 -17.35 -3.46
C ILE A 359 -9.66 -16.61 -2.61
N PHE A 360 -10.93 -16.62 -3.03
CA PHE A 360 -12.02 -16.02 -2.29
C PHE A 360 -12.23 -16.68 -0.93
N GLN A 361 -12.20 -18.02 -0.85
CA GLN A 361 -12.33 -18.73 0.42
C GLN A 361 -11.14 -18.48 1.34
N ARG A 362 -9.91 -18.44 0.81
CA ARG A 362 -8.72 -18.07 1.60
C ARG A 362 -8.78 -16.63 2.10
N ALA A 363 -9.35 -15.72 1.32
CA ALA A 363 -9.59 -14.34 1.74
C ALA A 363 -10.78 -14.20 2.70
N SER A 364 -11.75 -15.11 2.65
CA SER A 364 -12.97 -15.06 3.47
C SER A 364 -12.87 -15.84 4.77
N GLY A 365 -11.99 -16.84 4.83
CA GLY A 365 -11.76 -17.64 6.03
C GLY A 365 -11.28 -16.76 7.17
N SER A 366 -11.93 -16.86 8.32
CA SER A 366 -11.35 -16.34 9.56
C SER A 366 -10.01 -17.04 9.76
N MET A 367 -8.93 -16.29 9.93
CA MET A 367 -7.73 -16.86 10.53
C MET A 367 -8.17 -17.37 11.91
N GLU A 368 -8.21 -18.68 12.09
CA GLU A 368 -8.27 -19.26 13.43
C GLU A 368 -7.14 -18.62 14.23
N ARG A 369 -7.44 -18.15 15.44
CA ARG A 369 -6.42 -17.62 16.34
C ARG A 369 -5.35 -18.70 16.47
N GLY A 370 -4.17 -18.45 15.93
CA GLY A 370 -2.99 -19.20 16.34
C GLY A 370 -2.87 -19.05 17.86
N PRO A 371 -2.36 -20.07 18.58
CA PRO A 371 -2.10 -19.93 20.00
C PRO A 371 -1.27 -18.66 20.22
N LEU A 372 -1.80 -17.75 21.02
CA LEU A 372 -1.06 -16.59 21.51
C LEU A 372 0.04 -17.15 22.41
N ASP A 373 1.28 -17.18 21.94
CA ASP A 373 2.45 -17.49 22.77
C ASP A 373 2.82 -16.28 23.67
N VAL A 374 1.84 -15.75 24.39
CA VAL A 374 2.02 -14.75 25.45
C VAL A 374 0.95 -15.02 26.51
N GLU A 375 1.34 -15.41 27.72
CA GLU A 375 0.42 -15.72 28.82
C GLU A 375 -0.50 -14.51 29.16
N PRO A 376 -1.81 -14.55 28.84
CA PRO A 376 -2.71 -13.39 28.95
C PRO A 376 -3.31 -13.14 30.34
N GLU A 377 -2.89 -13.89 31.36
CA GLU A 377 -3.76 -14.09 32.54
C GLU A 377 -3.61 -13.02 33.62
N VAL A 378 -2.50 -12.27 33.65
CA VAL A 378 -2.24 -11.32 34.76
C VAL A 378 -2.74 -9.91 34.43
N PHE A 379 -2.48 -9.39 33.22
CA PHE A 379 -2.83 -8.00 32.85
C PHE A 379 -4.33 -7.77 32.64
N THR A 380 -5.02 -8.75 32.08
CA THR A 380 -6.46 -8.69 31.79
C THR A 380 -7.31 -8.73 33.07
N TYR A 381 -6.74 -9.26 34.15
CA TYR A 381 -7.46 -9.49 35.41
C TYR A 381 -7.60 -8.22 36.25
N TYR A 382 -6.51 -7.48 36.45
CA TYR A 382 -6.52 -6.25 37.25
C TYR A 382 -7.36 -5.13 36.63
N GLY A 383 -7.29 -4.99 35.30
CA GLY A 383 -8.09 -4.00 34.57
C GLY A 383 -9.60 -4.22 34.74
N LYS A 384 -10.04 -5.49 34.75
CA LYS A 384 -11.46 -5.84 34.94
C LYS A 384 -11.97 -5.57 36.35
N ILE A 385 -11.15 -5.81 37.38
CA ILE A 385 -11.53 -5.53 38.78
C ILE A 385 -11.66 -4.02 39.02
N PHE A 386 -10.71 -3.23 38.49
CA PHE A 386 -10.73 -1.77 38.64
C PHE A 386 -11.93 -1.13 37.94
N ASP A 387 -12.23 -1.57 36.72
CA ASP A 387 -13.36 -1.09 35.94
C ASP A 387 -14.71 -1.42 36.60
N LYS A 388 -14.86 -2.61 37.20
CA LYS A 388 -16.03 -2.96 38.01
C LYS A 388 -16.18 -2.09 39.27
N CYS A 389 -15.09 -1.79 39.96
CA CYS A 389 -15.10 -0.91 41.14
C CYS A 389 -15.53 0.52 40.79
N LEU A 390 -15.02 1.06 39.68
CA LEU A 390 -15.35 2.39 39.19
C LEU A 390 -16.81 2.48 38.71
N ARG A 391 -17.30 1.51 37.94
CA ARG A 391 -18.69 1.48 37.46
C ARG A 391 -19.70 1.31 38.60
N GLY A 392 -19.35 0.52 39.62
CA GLY A 392 -20.22 0.24 40.77
C GLY A 392 -20.08 1.24 41.92
N ASN A 393 -19.13 2.18 41.84
CA ASN A 393 -18.70 3.03 42.96
C ASN A 393 -18.56 2.24 44.29
N SER A 394 -17.94 1.06 44.21
CA SER A 394 -17.89 0.08 45.29
C SER A 394 -16.59 -0.70 45.26
N GLU A 395 -16.05 -1.00 46.44
CA GLU A 395 -14.80 -1.74 46.64
C GLU A 395 -15.01 -3.25 46.78
N SER A 396 -16.26 -3.71 46.84
CA SER A 396 -16.63 -5.14 46.96
C SER A 396 -15.93 -6.04 45.93
N PRO A 397 -15.79 -5.64 44.65
CA PRO A 397 -15.12 -6.47 43.65
C PRO A 397 -13.64 -6.76 43.99
N ILE A 398 -12.94 -5.87 44.70
CA ILE A 398 -11.57 -6.11 45.16
C ILE A 398 -11.57 -7.15 46.28
N SER A 399 -12.51 -7.13 47.21
CA SER A 399 -12.54 -8.13 48.29
C SER A 399 -13.03 -9.51 47.82
N GLU A 400 -14.00 -9.56 46.91
CA GLU A 400 -14.72 -10.78 46.51
C GLU A 400 -14.04 -11.50 45.34
N GLU A 401 -13.48 -10.76 44.39
CA GLU A 401 -12.92 -11.31 43.16
C GLU A 401 -11.39 -11.26 43.15
N SER A 402 -10.68 -11.13 44.28
CA SER A 402 -9.20 -11.10 44.28
C SER A 402 -8.55 -11.96 45.37
N SER A 403 -9.12 -13.13 45.63
CA SER A 403 -8.70 -14.05 46.71
C SER A 403 -7.20 -14.43 46.69
N HIS A 404 -6.54 -14.41 45.52
CA HIS A 404 -5.13 -14.72 45.34
C HIS A 404 -4.17 -13.52 45.52
N LEU A 405 -4.69 -12.29 45.70
CA LEU A 405 -3.85 -11.12 45.93
C LEU A 405 -3.45 -10.99 47.38
N SER A 406 -2.24 -10.47 47.61
CA SER A 406 -1.76 -10.17 48.97
C SER A 406 -2.64 -9.10 49.63
N PRO A 407 -2.82 -9.14 50.96
CA PRO A 407 -3.57 -8.12 51.70
C PRO A 407 -3.06 -6.69 51.44
N ALA A 408 -1.74 -6.51 51.31
CA ALA A 408 -1.10 -5.21 51.05
C ALA A 408 -1.46 -4.63 49.67
N THR A 409 -1.58 -5.51 48.66
CA THR A 409 -2.02 -5.12 47.30
C THR A 409 -3.46 -4.66 47.32
N LYS A 410 -4.35 -5.36 48.03
CA LYS A 410 -5.77 -5.00 48.17
C LYS A 410 -5.95 -3.65 48.86
N GLU A 411 -5.21 -3.40 49.95
CA GLU A 411 -5.25 -2.13 50.67
C GLU A 411 -4.81 -0.95 49.80
N THR A 412 -3.82 -1.15 48.93
CA THR A 412 -3.32 -0.10 48.04
C THR A 412 -4.30 0.21 46.90
N MET A 413 -4.97 -0.81 46.33
CA MET A 413 -6.03 -0.60 45.35
C MET A 413 -7.21 0.20 45.94
N ILE A 414 -7.60 -0.12 47.18
CA ILE A 414 -8.63 0.61 47.93
C ILE A 414 -8.19 2.06 48.21
N ALA A 415 -6.92 2.28 48.58
CA ALA A 415 -6.40 3.63 48.84
C ALA A 415 -6.37 4.53 47.59
N ILE A 416 -6.12 3.95 46.42
CA ILE A 416 -6.16 4.65 45.11
C ILE A 416 -7.61 5.02 44.76
N LEU A 417 -8.56 4.10 44.92
CA LEU A 417 -9.99 4.37 44.67
C LEU A 417 -10.56 5.45 45.60
N ARG A 418 -10.10 5.52 46.86
CA ARG A 418 -10.51 6.54 47.84
C ARG A 418 -9.77 7.88 47.72
N GLY A 419 -8.85 8.04 46.75
CA GLY A 419 -8.08 9.27 46.55
C GLY A 419 -7.11 9.62 47.68
N GLY A 420 -6.66 8.63 48.46
CA GLY A 420 -6.13 8.82 49.82
C GLY A 420 -4.63 9.06 50.01
N ARG A 421 -3.79 9.12 48.97
CA ARG A 421 -2.37 9.52 49.14
C ARG A 421 -1.91 10.49 48.06
N LYS A 422 -1.50 11.70 48.49
CA LYS A 422 -0.65 12.58 47.70
C LYS A 422 0.73 11.92 47.58
N ILE A 423 1.03 11.43 46.39
CA ILE A 423 2.35 10.94 46.01
C ILE A 423 3.17 12.18 45.63
N GLU A 424 4.40 12.30 46.14
CA GLU A 424 5.32 13.37 45.72
C GLU A 424 5.55 13.29 44.20
N GLU A 425 5.09 14.32 43.50
CA GLU A 425 5.27 14.47 42.05
C GLU A 425 6.75 14.68 41.73
N LYS A 426 7.46 13.62 41.35
CA LYS A 426 8.60 13.80 40.45
C LYS A 426 8.07 13.94 39.03
N PRO A 427 8.47 14.97 38.27
CA PRO A 427 7.96 15.19 36.93
C PRO A 427 8.35 14.00 36.06
N VAL A 428 7.37 13.17 35.74
CA VAL A 428 7.48 12.19 34.67
C VAL A 428 7.70 13.00 33.39
N LYS A 429 8.76 12.70 32.66
CA LYS A 429 9.01 13.35 31.37
C LYS A 429 8.02 12.78 30.36
N TRP A 430 6.84 13.39 30.30
CA TRP A 430 5.79 13.05 29.34
C TRP A 430 6.29 13.38 27.92
N ASN A 431 6.36 12.38 27.05
CA ASN A 431 6.61 12.56 25.61
C ASN A 431 5.33 12.15 24.86
N VAL A 432 4.19 12.70 25.26
CA VAL A 432 2.95 12.58 24.49
C VAL A 432 2.93 13.79 23.56
N ASN A 433 3.19 13.56 22.27
CA ASN A 433 2.91 14.57 21.26
C ASN A 433 1.39 14.66 21.10
N ILE A 434 0.74 15.50 21.90
CA ILE A 434 -0.66 15.84 21.68
C ILE A 434 -0.70 16.64 20.37
N VAL A 435 -1.26 16.04 19.33
CA VAL A 435 -1.43 16.70 18.03
C VAL A 435 -2.60 17.66 18.14
N VAL A 436 -2.38 18.85 18.72
CA VAL A 436 -3.33 19.95 18.60
C VAL A 436 -3.07 20.66 17.29
N GLY A 437 -3.91 20.41 16.29
CA GLY A 437 -3.94 21.19 15.05
C GLY A 437 -2.70 21.06 14.16
N ASN A 438 -2.21 19.84 13.92
CA ASN A 438 -1.13 19.63 12.95
C ASN A 438 -1.69 19.27 11.55
N LYS A 439 -1.43 20.16 10.58
CA LYS A 439 -1.77 20.04 9.15
C LYS A 439 -1.10 18.85 8.42
N TYR A 440 -0.15 18.16 9.04
CA TYR A 440 0.62 17.07 8.42
C TYR A 440 0.05 15.65 8.66
N VAL A 441 -1.02 15.51 9.47
CA VAL A 441 -1.65 14.20 9.81
C VAL A 441 -3.05 14.06 9.19
N LEU A 442 -3.35 14.80 8.12
CA LEU A 442 -4.65 14.69 7.43
C LEU A 442 -4.86 13.34 6.69
N LYS A 443 -3.83 12.51 6.52
CA LYS A 443 -3.91 11.25 5.77
C LYS A 443 -4.19 9.99 6.60
N SER A 444 -4.12 10.03 7.93
CA SER A 444 -4.17 8.78 8.70
C SER A 444 -5.17 8.71 9.85
N LEU A 445 -5.53 9.76 10.58
CA LEU A 445 -6.32 9.54 11.80
C LEU A 445 -7.35 10.67 12.01
N ARG A 446 -8.63 10.37 11.75
CA ARG A 446 -9.69 11.06 12.50
C ARG A 446 -9.57 10.60 13.95
N PRO A 447 -9.84 11.47 14.94
CA PRO A 447 -9.96 11.04 16.34
C PRO A 447 -10.88 9.84 16.44
N VAL A 448 -10.38 8.72 16.96
CA VAL A 448 -11.17 7.49 17.13
C VAL A 448 -11.74 7.45 18.54
N VAL A 449 -11.09 8.15 19.49
CA VAL A 449 -11.46 8.18 20.90
C VAL A 449 -11.37 9.62 21.41
N THR A 450 -12.41 10.06 22.10
CA THR A 450 -12.39 11.33 22.85
C THR A 450 -12.51 11.04 24.34
N MET A 451 -11.69 11.71 25.16
CA MET A 451 -11.67 11.56 26.60
C MET A 451 -11.86 12.91 27.27
N ASP A 452 -12.84 12.96 28.16
CA ASP A 452 -13.14 14.13 28.99
C ASP A 452 -12.29 14.05 30.26
N ILE A 453 -11.33 14.98 30.41
CA ILE A 453 -10.48 15.05 31.59
C ILE A 453 -10.98 16.17 32.52
N PRO A 454 -11.31 15.85 33.78
CA PRO A 454 -11.64 16.87 34.78
C PRO A 454 -10.40 17.74 35.09
N ASN A 455 -10.50 19.04 34.84
CA ASN A 455 -9.49 20.04 35.19
C ASN A 455 -10.12 21.08 36.13
N GLY A 456 -10.14 20.77 37.43
CA GLY A 456 -10.86 21.56 38.42
C GLY A 456 -12.38 21.54 38.20
N THR A 457 -13.01 22.71 38.02
CA THR A 457 -14.45 22.85 37.75
C THR A 457 -14.81 22.79 36.26
N LYS A 458 -13.83 22.61 35.38
CA LYS A 458 -14.04 22.48 33.92
C LYS A 458 -13.67 21.08 33.46
N VAL A 459 -14.31 20.65 32.37
CA VAL A 459 -13.97 19.42 31.65
C VAL A 459 -13.24 19.82 30.38
N GLU A 460 -12.04 19.28 30.20
CA GLU A 460 -11.22 19.51 29.02
C GLU A 460 -11.22 18.25 28.16
N LYS A 461 -11.57 18.39 26.88
CA LYS A 461 -11.79 17.25 25.98
C LYS A 461 -10.53 16.99 25.17
N LEU A 462 -9.94 15.82 25.36
CA LEU A 462 -8.78 15.38 24.60
C LEU A 462 -9.19 14.39 23.51
N GLU A 463 -8.61 14.56 22.34
CA GLU A 463 -8.86 13.75 21.15
C GLU A 463 -7.62 12.91 20.85
N PHE A 464 -7.82 11.61 20.66
CA PHE A 464 -6.73 10.67 20.38
C PHE A 464 -7.03 9.85 19.12
N ASP A 465 -5.97 9.58 18.38
CA ASP A 465 -5.93 8.46 17.45
C ASP A 465 -5.54 7.16 18.17
N LEU A 466 -5.69 6.00 17.51
CA LEU A 466 -5.52 4.69 18.16
C LEU A 466 -4.09 4.45 18.65
N ASP A 467 -3.08 4.91 17.91
CA ASP A 467 -1.67 4.72 18.25
C ASP A 467 -1.27 5.64 19.41
N THR A 468 -1.67 6.91 19.34
CA THR A 468 -1.42 7.91 20.38
C THR A 468 -2.20 7.58 21.65
N PHE A 469 -3.41 7.03 21.54
CA PHE A 469 -4.18 6.51 22.68
C PHE A 469 -3.47 5.31 23.32
N SER A 470 -2.95 4.39 22.52
CA SER A 470 -2.22 3.22 23.03
C SER A 470 -0.89 3.61 23.68
N GLN A 471 -0.15 4.56 23.09
CA GLN A 471 1.04 5.13 23.69
C GLN A 471 0.73 5.89 24.99
N PHE A 472 -0.35 6.68 25.02
CA PHE A 472 -0.82 7.36 26.22
C PHE A 472 -1.15 6.36 27.34
N ARG A 473 -1.90 5.28 27.04
CA ARG A 473 -2.19 4.21 27.99
C ARG A 473 -0.92 3.52 28.51
N MET A 474 0.03 3.22 27.62
CA MET A 474 1.29 2.58 28.01
C MET A 474 2.16 3.50 28.87
N GLN A 475 2.23 4.80 28.56
CA GLN A 475 2.97 5.77 29.36
C GLN A 475 2.29 6.07 30.70
N LEU A 476 0.96 6.12 30.73
CA LEU A 476 0.19 6.22 31.97
C LEU A 476 0.42 4.99 32.85
N ALA A 477 0.37 3.79 32.27
CA ALA A 477 0.69 2.54 32.97
C ALA A 477 2.14 2.54 33.48
N LYS A 478 3.11 2.99 32.69
CA LYS A 478 4.52 3.14 33.13
C LYS A 478 4.70 4.19 34.22
N ALA A 479 4.00 5.31 34.15
CA ALA A 479 4.02 6.34 35.19
C ALA A 479 3.48 5.76 36.50
N VAL A 480 2.34 5.06 36.44
CA VAL A 480 1.74 4.32 37.55
C VAL A 480 2.72 3.27 38.09
N MET A 481 3.38 2.47 37.23
CA MET A 481 4.35 1.43 37.60
C MET A 481 5.67 1.98 38.18
N ASN A 482 6.20 3.10 37.67
CA ASN A 482 7.42 3.73 38.21
C ASN A 482 7.20 4.32 39.61
N THR A 483 5.96 4.63 39.98
CA THR A 483 5.57 4.91 41.36
C THR A 483 5.68 3.69 42.29
N PHE A 484 5.62 2.46 41.76
CA PHE A 484 5.72 1.21 42.53
C PHE A 484 7.16 0.69 42.70
N HIS A 485 8.13 1.13 41.89
CA HIS A 485 9.53 0.64 41.97
C HIS A 485 10.49 1.52 42.78
N ASN A 486 10.08 2.72 43.20
CA ASN A 486 10.91 3.62 44.01
C ASN A 486 10.51 3.63 45.52
N GLN A 487 9.85 2.57 46.00
CA GLN A 487 9.46 2.40 47.41
C GLN A 487 9.93 1.06 48.01
N GLU A 488 11.07 0.53 47.54
CA GLU A 488 11.89 -0.39 48.35
C GLU A 488 12.96 0.38 49.13
#